data_AF-A0A935WEM2-F1
#
_entry.id   AF-A0A935WEM2-F1
#
_cell.length_a   1.000
_cell.length_b   1.000
_cell.length_c   1.000
_cell.angle_alpha   90.00
_cell.angle_beta   90.00
_cell.angle_gamma   90.00
#
_symmetry.space_group_name_H-M   'P 1'
#
loop_
_entity.id
_entity.type
_entity.pdbx_description
1 polymer ?
#
loop_
_entity_poly.entity_id
_entity_poly.type
_entity_poly.pdbx_seq_one_letter_code
_entity_poly.pdbx_strand_id
1 'polypeptide(L)'
;MRIAILGAGSVGGTLGKGFGARGHQVSYGVRDPAAPAVQAVVAASGPSARAAAPAEAVREAEVVVLATPWEATLELVRGLSLTGKVVVDATNPLAPGLTGLVVAGTSSGGEEVQRSAPGARVVKCFNTTGADNFVDARYPGGPVTMLYAGDDAEAKAIVRTLGAGLRARHGGRGAAQPEPAAGTGGPALDNPGLPGGDGAGDRLPAGAAG
;
A
#
# COMPACT_ATOMS: atom_id res chain seq x y z
N MET A 1 9.64 -8.12 -13.89
CA MET A 1 8.19 -8.07 -14.22
C MET A 1 7.82 -6.69 -14.71
N ARG A 2 6.80 -6.60 -15.55
CA ARG A 2 6.18 -5.34 -16.00
C ARG A 2 4.97 -5.04 -15.12
N ILE A 3 5.01 -3.92 -14.42
CA ILE A 3 4.01 -3.54 -13.42
C ILE A 3 3.35 -2.22 -13.86
N ALA A 4 2.04 -2.26 -14.08
CA ALA A 4 1.25 -1.04 -14.19
C ALA A 4 0.83 -0.58 -12.80
N ILE A 5 0.97 0.71 -12.50
CA ILE A 5 0.44 1.32 -11.28
C ILE A 5 -0.58 2.37 -11.69
N LEU A 6 -1.84 2.12 -11.41
CA LEU A 6 -2.92 3.06 -11.70
C LEU A 6 -3.01 4.08 -10.58
N GLY A 7 -2.53 5.29 -10.86
CA GLY A 7 -2.36 6.37 -9.89
C GLY A 7 -0.90 6.60 -9.48
N ALA A 8 -0.50 7.87 -9.42
CA ALA A 8 0.85 8.32 -9.04
C ALA A 8 0.85 9.15 -7.73
N GLY A 9 -0.15 8.96 -6.87
CA GLY A 9 -0.22 9.57 -5.53
C GLY A 9 0.72 8.90 -4.53
N SER A 10 0.51 9.14 -3.23
CA SER A 10 1.38 8.60 -2.16
C SER A 10 1.60 7.08 -2.26
N VAL A 11 0.53 6.29 -2.34
CA VAL A 11 0.61 4.82 -2.45
C VAL A 11 1.33 4.39 -3.73
N GLY A 12 0.86 4.85 -4.89
CA GLY A 12 1.42 4.44 -6.18
C GLY A 12 2.86 4.90 -6.38
N GLY A 13 3.19 6.12 -5.93
CA GLY A 13 4.53 6.68 -5.97
C GLY A 13 5.51 5.87 -5.11
N THR A 14 5.16 5.55 -3.86
CA THR A 14 6.04 4.76 -2.99
C THR A 14 6.22 3.34 -3.50
N LEU A 15 5.14 2.68 -3.94
CA LEU A 15 5.21 1.34 -4.50
C LEU A 15 6.07 1.31 -5.78
N GLY A 16 5.89 2.26 -6.69
CA GLY A 16 6.66 2.28 -7.93
C GLY A 16 8.16 2.58 -7.71
N LYS A 17 8.51 3.44 -6.74
CA LYS A 17 9.91 3.59 -6.30
C LYS A 17 10.48 2.28 -5.77
N GLY A 18 9.74 1.61 -4.88
CA GLY A 18 10.12 0.33 -4.31
C GLY A 18 10.29 -0.76 -5.36
N PHE A 19 9.39 -0.84 -6.34
CA PHE A 19 9.46 -1.81 -7.42
C PHE A 19 10.59 -1.50 -8.40
N GLY A 20 10.80 -0.23 -8.76
CA GLY A 20 11.88 0.21 -9.62
C GLY A 20 13.26 -0.10 -9.02
N ALA A 21 13.44 0.15 -7.72
CA ALA A 21 14.67 -0.18 -6.99
C ALA A 21 14.98 -1.70 -6.98
N ARG A 22 13.96 -2.55 -7.17
CA ARG A 22 14.08 -4.01 -7.27
C ARG A 22 14.21 -4.50 -8.72
N GLY A 23 14.39 -3.59 -9.68
CA GLY A 23 14.60 -3.92 -11.09
C GLY A 23 13.31 -4.25 -11.86
N HIS A 24 12.13 -3.92 -11.33
CA HIS A 24 10.88 -4.06 -12.08
C HIS A 24 10.69 -2.89 -13.07
N GLN A 25 10.02 -3.15 -14.19
CA GLN A 25 9.64 -2.12 -15.15
C GLN A 25 8.29 -1.53 -14.71
N VAL A 26 8.24 -0.23 -14.42
CA VAL A 26 7.06 0.43 -13.85
C VAL A 26 6.41 1.32 -14.91
N SER A 27 5.11 1.16 -15.15
CA SER A 27 4.32 2.08 -15.97
C SER A 27 3.19 2.68 -15.16
N TYR A 28 3.26 3.98 -14.90
CA TYR A 28 2.20 4.71 -14.23
C TYR A 28 1.05 4.98 -15.21
N GLY A 29 -0.11 4.39 -14.94
CA GLY A 29 -1.36 4.69 -15.63
C GLY A 29 -2.02 5.90 -14.98
N VAL A 30 -1.99 7.04 -15.65
CA VAL A 30 -2.53 8.31 -15.14
C VAL A 30 -3.27 9.09 -16.23
N ARG A 31 -4.13 10.04 -15.81
CA ARG A 31 -4.90 10.87 -16.75
C ARG A 31 -4.04 11.83 -17.56
N ASP A 32 -3.05 12.44 -16.92
CA ASP A 32 -2.09 13.34 -17.55
C ASP A 32 -0.66 12.82 -17.30
N PRO A 33 -0.10 12.05 -18.25
CA PRO A 33 1.26 11.55 -18.13
C PRO A 33 2.31 12.66 -18.13
N ALA A 34 2.04 13.82 -18.75
CA ALA A 34 3.00 14.92 -18.88
C ALA A 34 3.03 15.83 -17.64
N ALA A 35 2.06 15.69 -16.73
CA ALA A 35 1.98 16.48 -15.51
C ALA A 35 3.34 16.46 -14.74
N PRO A 36 3.87 17.62 -14.31
CA PRO A 36 5.17 17.68 -13.63
C PRO A 36 5.27 16.79 -12.39
N ALA A 37 4.18 16.69 -11.62
CA ALA A 37 4.14 15.81 -10.44
C ALA A 37 4.26 14.31 -10.81
N VAL A 38 3.67 13.89 -11.93
CA VAL A 38 3.80 12.51 -12.43
C VAL A 38 5.23 12.26 -12.89
N GLN A 39 5.80 13.18 -13.67
CA GLN A 39 7.17 13.05 -14.17
C GLN A 39 8.21 12.99 -13.04
N ALA A 40 8.00 13.74 -11.95
CA ALA A 40 8.83 13.65 -10.75
C ALA A 40 8.79 12.25 -10.12
N VAL A 41 7.61 11.64 -10.03
CA VAL A 41 7.44 10.27 -9.50
C VAL A 41 8.08 9.24 -10.42
N VAL A 42 7.91 9.39 -11.75
CA VAL A 42 8.57 8.53 -12.76
C VAL A 42 10.09 8.59 -12.60
N ALA A 43 10.67 9.78 -12.58
CA ALA A 43 12.12 9.96 -12.44
C ALA A 43 12.65 9.34 -11.14
N ALA A 44 11.94 9.52 -10.03
CA ALA A 44 12.31 8.94 -8.74
C ALA A 44 12.17 7.40 -8.69
N SER A 45 11.42 6.80 -9.62
CA SER A 45 11.21 5.35 -9.70
C SER A 45 12.26 4.64 -10.57
N GLY A 46 13.22 5.38 -11.12
CA GLY A 46 14.35 4.84 -11.85
C GLY A 46 14.17 4.78 -13.37
N PRO A 47 15.22 4.38 -14.11
CA PRO A 47 15.30 4.55 -15.56
C PRO A 47 14.33 3.66 -16.36
N SER A 48 13.77 2.63 -15.73
CA SER A 48 12.78 1.74 -16.35
C SER A 48 11.34 2.13 -16.01
N ALA A 49 11.13 3.27 -15.36
CA ALA A 49 9.82 3.82 -15.10
C ALA A 49 9.35 4.73 -16.24
N ARG A 50 8.05 4.72 -16.52
CA ARG A 50 7.39 5.67 -17.44
C ARG A 50 5.98 6.00 -16.96
N ALA A 51 5.35 7.01 -17.57
CA ALA A 51 3.92 7.27 -17.43
C ALA A 51 3.23 7.14 -18.79
N ALA A 52 1.97 6.69 -18.78
CA ALA A 52 1.13 6.50 -19.95
C ALA A 52 -0.35 6.63 -19.56
N ALA A 53 -1.24 6.62 -20.55
CA ALA A 53 -2.67 6.48 -20.28
C ALA A 53 -2.96 5.11 -19.63
N PRO A 54 -4.00 4.97 -18.78
CA PRO A 54 -4.25 3.74 -18.01
C PRO A 54 -4.33 2.47 -18.88
N ALA A 55 -5.04 2.52 -20.02
CA ALA A 55 -5.17 1.39 -20.92
C ALA A 55 -3.82 0.95 -21.53
N GLU A 56 -2.96 1.91 -21.86
CA GLU A 56 -1.64 1.65 -22.42
C GLU A 56 -0.70 1.03 -21.38
N ALA A 57 -0.68 1.59 -20.16
CA ALA A 57 0.10 1.03 -19.05
C ALA A 57 -0.30 -0.42 -18.76
N VAL A 58 -1.60 -0.71 -18.75
CA VAL A 58 -2.15 -2.05 -18.49
C VAL A 58 -1.84 -3.05 -19.61
N ARG A 59 -1.84 -2.61 -20.88
CA ARG A 59 -1.64 -3.50 -22.04
C ARG A 59 -0.38 -4.36 -21.91
N GLU A 60 0.73 -3.75 -21.49
CA GLU A 60 2.04 -4.42 -21.40
C GLU A 60 2.32 -5.04 -20.02
N ALA A 61 1.44 -4.79 -19.05
CA ALA A 61 1.65 -5.22 -17.68
C ALA A 61 1.26 -6.69 -17.46
N GLU A 62 2.08 -7.36 -16.64
CA GLU A 62 1.81 -8.68 -16.06
C GLU A 62 1.02 -8.52 -14.76
N VAL A 63 1.36 -7.46 -14.01
CA VAL A 63 0.74 -7.10 -12.73
C VAL A 63 0.21 -5.68 -12.82
N VAL A 64 -1.02 -5.46 -12.36
CA VAL A 64 -1.65 -4.13 -12.30
C VAL A 64 -1.94 -3.80 -10.84
N VAL A 65 -1.45 -2.67 -10.35
CA VAL A 65 -1.70 -2.17 -9.00
C VAL A 65 -2.74 -1.06 -9.06
N LEU A 66 -3.82 -1.21 -8.31
CA LEU A 66 -4.85 -0.18 -8.14
C LEU A 66 -4.45 0.72 -6.97
N ALA A 67 -4.04 1.96 -7.27
CA ALA A 67 -3.62 2.97 -6.31
C ALA A 67 -4.39 4.29 -6.50
N THR A 68 -5.67 4.18 -6.89
CA THR A 68 -6.62 5.27 -7.08
C THR A 68 -7.52 5.48 -5.86
N PRO A 69 -8.15 6.66 -5.72
CA PRO A 69 -9.29 6.83 -4.82
C PRO A 69 -10.38 5.80 -5.14
N TRP A 70 -11.07 5.31 -4.11
CA TRP A 70 -12.07 4.25 -4.25
C TRP A 70 -13.18 4.63 -5.24
N GLU A 71 -13.63 5.87 -5.19
CA GLU A 71 -14.74 6.42 -5.98
C GLU A 71 -14.48 6.30 -7.49
N ALA A 72 -13.22 6.40 -7.91
CA ALA A 72 -12.81 6.28 -9.30
C ALA A 72 -12.40 4.85 -9.70
N THR A 73 -12.20 3.96 -8.71
CA THR A 73 -11.54 2.66 -8.94
C THR A 73 -12.40 1.72 -9.74
N LEU A 74 -13.68 1.55 -9.39
CA LEU A 74 -14.55 0.58 -10.06
C LEU A 74 -14.84 0.97 -11.51
N GLU A 75 -15.05 2.26 -11.79
CA GLU A 75 -15.23 2.76 -13.15
C GLU A 75 -13.97 2.53 -13.99
N LEU A 76 -12.79 2.87 -13.44
CA LEU A 76 -11.52 2.64 -14.10
C LEU A 76 -11.31 1.15 -14.43
N VAL A 77 -11.56 0.27 -13.45
CA VAL A 77 -11.42 -1.19 -13.62
C VAL A 77 -12.32 -1.71 -14.74
N ARG A 78 -13.58 -1.27 -14.82
CA ARG A 78 -14.52 -1.68 -15.88
C ARG A 78 -14.11 -1.21 -17.27
N GLY A 79 -13.37 -0.10 -17.36
CA GLY A 79 -12.85 0.44 -18.61
C GLY A 79 -11.56 -0.21 -19.11
N LEU A 80 -11.00 -1.19 -18.40
CA LEU A 80 -9.69 -1.78 -18.69
C LEU A 80 -9.78 -3.27 -19.03
N SER A 81 -8.92 -3.71 -19.95
CA SER A 81 -8.75 -5.14 -20.24
C SER A 81 -7.78 -5.79 -19.24
N LEU A 82 -8.35 -6.46 -18.23
CA LEU A 82 -7.61 -7.06 -17.12
C LEU A 82 -7.58 -8.59 -17.14
N THR A 83 -8.19 -9.21 -18.15
CA THR A 83 -8.26 -10.68 -18.27
C THR A 83 -6.87 -11.32 -18.25
N GLY A 84 -6.69 -12.34 -17.41
CA GLY A 84 -5.43 -13.08 -17.22
C GLY A 84 -4.38 -12.37 -16.34
N LYS A 85 -4.57 -11.08 -16.03
CA LYS A 85 -3.61 -10.29 -15.25
C LYS A 85 -3.77 -10.54 -13.75
N VAL A 86 -2.68 -10.37 -13.02
CA VAL A 86 -2.73 -10.25 -11.56
C VAL A 86 -3.05 -8.81 -11.22
N VAL A 87 -4.13 -8.59 -10.47
CA VAL A 87 -4.54 -7.25 -10.03
C VAL A 87 -4.31 -7.14 -8.52
N VAL A 88 -3.46 -6.22 -8.11
CA VAL A 88 -3.20 -5.90 -6.71
C VAL A 88 -4.05 -4.71 -6.31
N ASP A 89 -5.05 -4.94 -5.46
CA ASP A 89 -5.94 -3.90 -4.99
C ASP A 89 -5.44 -3.26 -3.68
N ALA A 90 -4.82 -2.09 -3.80
CA ALA A 90 -4.33 -1.27 -2.68
C ALA A 90 -5.30 -0.17 -2.24
N THR A 91 -6.52 -0.15 -2.77
CA THR A 91 -7.51 0.89 -2.47
C THR A 91 -8.14 0.71 -1.08
N ASN A 92 -8.85 1.70 -0.57
CA ASN A 92 -9.66 1.54 0.64
C ASN A 92 -11.04 2.18 0.39
N PRO A 93 -12.15 1.43 0.49
CA PRO A 93 -13.50 1.96 0.31
C PRO A 93 -13.93 2.77 1.54
N LEU A 94 -13.31 3.93 1.76
CA LEU A 94 -13.55 4.76 2.94
C LEU A 94 -14.71 5.72 2.70
N ALA A 95 -15.57 5.87 3.70
CA ALA A 95 -16.59 6.91 3.70
C ALA A 95 -15.95 8.29 3.92
N PRO A 96 -16.59 9.38 3.44
CA PRO A 96 -16.12 10.74 3.69
C PRO A 96 -15.84 10.99 5.18
N GLY A 97 -14.76 11.70 5.46
CA GLY A 97 -14.32 12.00 6.82
C GLY A 97 -13.79 10.79 7.60
N LEU A 98 -13.47 9.67 6.93
CA LEU A 98 -13.00 8.43 7.57
C LEU A 98 -13.99 7.87 8.60
N THR A 99 -15.27 8.09 8.36
CA THR A 99 -16.37 7.69 9.28
C THR A 99 -16.68 6.19 9.24
N GLY A 100 -16.03 5.44 8.35
CA GLY A 100 -16.21 4.00 8.20
C GLY A 100 -15.88 3.54 6.79
N LEU A 101 -16.31 2.33 6.44
CA LEU A 101 -16.19 1.78 5.10
C LEU A 101 -17.52 1.93 4.34
N VAL A 102 -17.45 2.29 3.06
CA VAL A 102 -18.62 2.30 2.15
C VAL A 102 -18.95 0.91 1.61
N VAL A 103 -17.99 -0.03 1.70
CA VAL A 103 -18.20 -1.46 1.44
C VAL A 103 -17.82 -2.21 2.71
N ALA A 104 -18.84 -2.72 3.41
CA ALA A 104 -18.70 -3.48 4.66
C ALA A 104 -19.76 -4.59 4.75
N GLY A 105 -19.56 -5.53 5.66
CA GLY A 105 -20.52 -6.59 5.94
C GLY A 105 -20.42 -7.77 4.98
N THR A 106 -21.34 -7.87 4.02
CA THR A 106 -21.47 -9.07 3.15
C THR A 106 -20.47 -9.11 1.99
N SER A 107 -19.61 -8.09 1.85
CA SER A 107 -18.56 -8.03 0.85
C SER A 107 -17.43 -7.10 1.30
N SER A 108 -16.30 -7.18 0.60
CA SER A 108 -15.12 -6.34 0.72
C SER A 108 -14.83 -5.57 -0.58
N GLY A 109 -13.99 -4.53 -0.50
CA GLY A 109 -13.55 -3.78 -1.69
C GLY A 109 -12.83 -4.65 -2.72
N GLY A 110 -12.05 -5.65 -2.28
CA GLY A 110 -11.38 -6.59 -3.18
C GLY A 110 -12.37 -7.47 -3.96
N GLU A 111 -13.47 -7.88 -3.33
CA GLU A 111 -14.54 -8.63 -4.00
C GLU A 111 -15.30 -7.78 -5.02
N GLU A 112 -15.53 -6.49 -4.75
CA GLU A 112 -16.13 -5.57 -5.73
C GLU A 112 -15.24 -5.31 -6.94
N VAL A 113 -13.92 -5.21 -6.72
CA VAL A 113 -12.93 -5.15 -7.80
C VAL A 113 -12.96 -6.44 -8.62
N GLN A 114 -12.98 -7.62 -7.97
CA GLN A 114 -13.06 -8.91 -8.65
C GLN A 114 -14.34 -9.04 -9.49
N ARG A 115 -15.49 -8.57 -8.98
CA ARG A 115 -16.76 -8.51 -9.75
C ARG A 115 -16.66 -7.59 -10.96
N SER A 116 -15.93 -6.49 -10.83
CA SER A 116 -15.73 -5.52 -11.92
C SER A 116 -14.69 -5.97 -12.96
N ALA A 117 -13.89 -6.99 -12.66
CA ALA A 117 -12.88 -7.58 -13.54
C ALA A 117 -12.91 -9.12 -13.50
N PRO A 118 -13.96 -9.77 -14.05
CA PRO A 118 -14.20 -11.21 -13.87
C PRO A 118 -13.08 -12.12 -14.43
N GLY A 119 -12.30 -11.64 -15.39
CA GLY A 119 -11.16 -12.37 -15.95
C GLY A 119 -9.82 -12.13 -15.23
N ALA A 120 -9.76 -11.23 -14.26
CA ALA A 120 -8.55 -10.91 -13.52
C ALA A 120 -8.39 -11.82 -12.29
N ARG A 121 -7.16 -11.96 -11.81
CA ARG A 121 -6.83 -12.62 -10.55
C ARG A 121 -6.57 -11.55 -9.49
N VAL A 122 -7.60 -11.16 -8.74
CA VAL A 122 -7.51 -10.05 -7.78
C VAL A 122 -6.91 -10.52 -6.45
N VAL A 123 -5.98 -9.72 -5.93
CA VAL A 123 -5.38 -9.89 -4.61
C VAL A 123 -5.39 -8.55 -3.89
N LYS A 124 -6.08 -8.50 -2.74
CA LYS A 124 -6.05 -7.36 -1.82
C LYS A 124 -4.70 -7.32 -1.10
N CYS A 125 -4.00 -6.18 -1.12
CA CYS A 125 -2.72 -5.99 -0.43
C CYS A 125 -2.41 -4.49 -0.29
N PHE A 126 -1.45 -4.11 0.57
CA PHE A 126 -1.00 -2.72 0.76
C PHE A 126 -2.03 -1.74 1.32
N ASN A 127 -3.21 -2.19 1.70
CA ASN A 127 -4.27 -1.29 2.13
C ASN A 127 -4.35 -1.11 3.66
N THR A 128 -3.60 -1.92 4.44
CA THR A 128 -3.59 -1.94 5.92
C THR A 128 -2.67 -0.93 6.59
N THR A 129 -1.70 -0.38 5.87
CA THR A 129 -0.69 0.52 6.44
C THR A 129 -0.52 1.75 5.58
N GLY A 130 -0.08 2.86 6.17
CA GLY A 130 0.33 4.05 5.41
C GLY A 130 1.48 3.76 4.45
N ALA A 131 1.60 4.56 3.38
CA ALA A 131 2.58 4.34 2.31
C ALA A 131 4.03 4.37 2.79
N ASP A 132 4.32 5.11 3.86
CA ASP A 132 5.65 5.18 4.48
C ASP A 132 6.16 3.81 4.98
N ASN A 133 5.26 2.84 5.13
CA ASN A 133 5.58 1.48 5.55
C ASN A 133 5.93 0.53 4.40
N PHE A 134 5.79 0.96 3.14
CA PHE A 134 5.93 0.09 1.97
C PHE A 134 7.35 -0.07 1.46
N VAL A 135 8.35 0.62 2.00
CA VAL A 135 9.75 0.44 1.59
C VAL A 135 10.65 0.57 2.82
N ASP A 136 11.36 -0.50 3.15
CA ASP A 136 12.42 -0.55 4.18
C ASP A 136 12.06 -0.01 5.58
N ALA A 137 10.77 -0.02 5.93
CA ALA A 137 10.31 0.43 7.24
C ALA A 137 10.93 -0.38 8.38
N ARG A 138 11.54 0.32 9.35
CA ARG A 138 12.18 -0.25 10.52
C ARG A 138 11.53 0.25 11.79
N TYR A 139 10.96 -0.67 12.56
CA TYR A 139 10.45 -0.40 13.89
C TYR A 139 11.24 -1.21 14.94
N PRO A 140 11.30 -0.74 16.20
CA PRO A 140 11.97 -1.47 17.29
C PRO A 140 11.45 -2.90 17.47
N GLY A 141 10.16 -3.15 17.19
CA GLY A 141 9.51 -4.47 17.25
C GLY A 141 9.71 -5.35 16.02
N GLY A 142 10.54 -4.92 15.06
CA GLY A 142 10.79 -5.62 13.81
C GLY A 142 10.03 -5.02 12.62
N PRO A 143 10.05 -5.71 11.46
CA PRO A 143 9.46 -5.21 10.24
C PRO A 143 7.93 -5.25 10.27
N VAL A 144 7.32 -4.35 9.49
CA VAL A 144 5.87 -4.33 9.26
C VAL A 144 5.41 -5.64 8.60
N THR A 145 4.23 -6.11 8.98
CA THR A 145 3.58 -7.26 8.34
C THR A 145 2.56 -6.76 7.31
N MET A 146 2.69 -7.19 6.06
CA MET A 146 1.73 -6.84 5.00
C MET A 146 0.69 -7.95 4.82
N LEU A 147 -0.59 -7.65 5.04
CA LEU A 147 -1.64 -8.65 4.82
C LEU A 147 -2.00 -8.75 3.33
N TYR A 148 -2.28 -9.98 2.88
CA TYR A 148 -2.84 -10.21 1.54
C TYR A 148 -3.93 -11.27 1.53
N ALA A 149 -4.96 -11.04 0.70
CA ALA A 149 -6.11 -11.92 0.53
C ALA A 149 -6.52 -12.04 -0.96
N GLY A 150 -6.95 -13.22 -1.39
CA GLY A 150 -7.37 -13.51 -2.76
C GLY A 150 -7.57 -15.02 -2.97
N ASP A 151 -8.28 -15.39 -4.03
CA ASP A 151 -8.66 -16.78 -4.28
C ASP A 151 -7.59 -17.56 -5.07
N ASP A 152 -6.89 -16.89 -5.97
CA ASP A 152 -5.86 -17.52 -6.81
C ASP A 152 -4.53 -17.67 -6.05
N ALA A 153 -4.05 -18.91 -5.92
CA ALA A 153 -2.83 -19.22 -5.18
C ALA A 153 -1.55 -18.71 -5.85
N GLU A 154 -1.49 -18.71 -7.18
CA GLU A 154 -0.34 -18.25 -7.96
C GLU A 154 -0.24 -16.71 -7.90
N ALA A 155 -1.36 -16.02 -8.07
CA ALA A 155 -1.46 -14.58 -7.91
C ALA A 155 -1.03 -14.13 -6.50
N LYS A 156 -1.48 -14.84 -5.46
CA LYS A 156 -1.01 -14.60 -4.09
C LYS A 156 0.50 -14.81 -3.93
N ALA A 157 1.07 -15.82 -4.58
CA ALA A 157 2.52 -16.05 -4.55
C ALA A 157 3.30 -14.91 -5.23
N ILE A 158 2.80 -14.39 -6.37
CA ILE A 158 3.35 -13.23 -7.06
C ILE A 158 3.30 -11.99 -6.15
N VAL A 159 2.14 -11.70 -5.55
CA VAL A 159 1.99 -10.53 -4.64
C VAL A 159 2.85 -10.67 -3.41
N ARG A 160 2.97 -11.87 -2.84
CA ARG A 160 3.89 -12.13 -1.73
C ARG A 160 5.34 -11.83 -2.11
N THR A 161 5.76 -12.15 -3.34
CA THR A 161 7.11 -11.84 -3.83
C THR A 161 7.30 -10.35 -4.06
N LEU A 162 6.31 -9.64 -4.60
CA LEU A 162 6.33 -8.18 -4.71
C LEU A 162 6.42 -7.50 -3.34
N GLY A 163 5.74 -8.07 -2.34
CA GLY A 163 5.83 -7.67 -0.94
C GLY A 163 7.02 -8.29 -0.18
N ALA A 164 7.82 -9.17 -0.78
CA ALA A 164 8.97 -9.78 -0.11
C ALA A 164 10.08 -8.73 -0.09
N GLY A 165 10.39 -8.22 1.10
CA GLY A 165 11.04 -6.92 1.34
C GLY A 165 10.25 -6.09 2.37
N LEU A 166 8.95 -6.38 2.49
CA LEU A 166 7.92 -5.74 3.33
C LEU A 166 7.18 -6.77 4.23
N ARG A 167 7.75 -7.97 4.34
CA ARG A 167 7.26 -9.20 5.00
C ARG A 167 5.74 -9.36 4.99
N ALA A 168 5.22 -9.80 3.84
CA ALA A 168 3.81 -10.12 3.69
C ALA A 168 3.41 -11.46 4.38
N ARG A 169 2.27 -11.48 5.09
CA ARG A 169 1.61 -12.68 5.65
C ARG A 169 0.19 -12.81 5.10
N HIS A 170 -0.29 -14.03 4.95
CA HIS A 170 -1.66 -14.28 4.49
C HIS A 170 -2.67 -13.80 5.55
N GLY A 171 -3.58 -12.90 5.16
CA GLY A 171 -4.83 -12.65 5.88
C GLY A 171 -5.91 -13.53 5.25
N GLY A 172 -6.83 -14.09 6.04
CA GLY A 172 -7.90 -14.98 5.54
C GLY A 172 -8.76 -14.37 4.42
N ARG A 173 -9.74 -15.13 3.90
CA ARG A 173 -10.66 -14.65 2.84
C ARG A 173 -11.26 -13.29 3.23
N GLY A 174 -11.13 -12.30 2.34
CA GLY A 174 -11.78 -10.99 2.47
C GLY A 174 -11.16 -9.95 3.42
N ALA A 175 -10.14 -10.27 4.23
CA ALA A 175 -9.65 -9.33 5.25
C ALA A 175 -8.23 -8.81 4.98
N ALA A 176 -8.16 -7.53 4.62
CA ALA A 176 -7.01 -6.69 4.92
C ALA A 176 -7.48 -5.34 5.47
N GLN A 177 -8.32 -5.38 6.51
CA GLN A 177 -8.41 -4.42 7.63
C GLN A 177 -9.13 -5.18 8.76
N PRO A 178 -8.69 -5.12 10.02
CA PRO A 178 -9.60 -5.34 11.13
C PRO A 178 -10.56 -4.13 11.21
N GLU A 179 -11.86 -4.41 11.25
CA GLU A 179 -12.91 -3.42 11.51
C GLU A 179 -12.60 -2.66 12.83
N PRO A 180 -12.65 -1.32 12.88
CA PRO A 180 -12.72 -0.64 14.16
C PRO A 180 -14.06 -1.04 14.79
N ALA A 181 -14.01 -1.67 15.97
CA ALA A 181 -15.21 -1.92 16.75
C ALA A 181 -15.94 -0.58 16.96
N ALA A 182 -17.17 -0.50 16.46
CA ALA A 182 -18.05 0.62 16.72
C ALA A 182 -18.25 0.76 18.23
N GLY A 183 -17.71 1.83 18.80
CA GLY A 183 -18.16 2.49 20.01
C GLY A 183 -18.28 1.65 21.29
N THR A 184 -17.24 1.69 22.12
CA THR A 184 -17.43 1.91 23.56
C THR A 184 -16.52 3.06 23.97
N GLY A 185 -17.10 4.13 24.49
CA GLY A 185 -16.41 5.39 24.74
C GLY A 185 -15.30 5.35 25.80
N GLY A 186 -14.28 6.17 25.56
CA GLY A 186 -13.40 6.80 26.55
C GLY A 186 -12.06 6.09 26.84
N PRO A 187 -11.05 6.80 27.41
CA PRO A 187 -10.59 8.17 27.15
C PRO A 187 -9.25 8.15 26.36
N ALA A 188 -8.65 9.32 26.16
CA ALA A 188 -7.34 9.51 25.54
C ALA A 188 -6.32 8.44 25.97
N LEU A 189 -5.59 7.87 25.00
CA LEU A 189 -4.41 7.06 25.29
C LEU A 189 -3.33 7.99 25.83
N ASP A 190 -3.40 8.17 27.14
CA ASP A 190 -2.26 8.47 28.00
C ASP A 190 -1.11 7.53 27.61
N ASN A 191 0.08 8.09 27.49
CA ASN A 191 1.30 7.39 27.11
C ASN A 191 2.14 7.19 28.38
N PRO A 192 2.06 6.05 29.10
CA PRO A 192 2.91 5.80 30.24
C PRO A 192 4.08 4.95 29.76
N GLY A 193 5.20 5.60 29.43
CA GLY A 193 6.37 4.85 28.96
C GLY A 193 7.57 5.65 28.50
N LEU A 194 7.79 6.85 29.02
CA LEU A 194 9.11 7.48 29.03
C LEU A 194 9.59 7.52 30.48
N PRO A 195 10.77 6.98 30.83
CA PRO A 195 11.32 7.23 32.15
C PRO A 195 11.60 8.73 32.28
N GLY A 196 10.89 9.37 33.21
CA GLY A 196 11.15 10.76 33.60
C GLY A 196 12.58 10.88 34.10
N GLY A 197 13.38 11.67 33.39
CA GLY A 197 14.66 12.16 33.87
C GLY A 197 14.42 13.38 34.74
N ASP A 198 14.22 13.15 36.03
CA ASP A 198 14.35 14.20 37.04
C ASP A 198 15.67 13.98 37.78
N GLY A 199 16.48 15.03 37.78
CA GLY A 199 17.87 15.01 38.21
C GLY A 199 18.07 14.77 39.70
N ALA A 200 19.20 14.16 40.00
CA ALA A 200 19.87 14.22 41.29
C ALA A 200 21.36 14.44 41.01
N GLY A 201 21.92 15.48 41.63
CA GLY A 201 23.20 16.07 41.26
C GLY A 201 24.40 15.19 41.56
N ASP A 202 25.32 15.14 40.60
CA ASP A 202 26.69 14.74 40.85
C ASP A 202 27.46 15.90 41.47
N ARG A 203 27.79 15.72 42.75
CA ARG A 203 28.82 16.47 43.45
C ARG A 203 30.17 16.10 42.83
N LEU A 204 30.87 17.09 42.31
CA LEU A 204 32.32 17.00 42.09
C LEU A 204 33.02 16.94 43.45
N PRO A 205 33.91 15.97 43.73
CA PRO A 205 34.91 16.15 44.76
C PRO A 205 36.14 16.85 44.17
N ALA A 206 36.45 18.01 44.72
CA ALA A 206 37.80 18.56 44.72
C ALA A 206 38.65 17.75 45.71
N GLY A 207 39.89 17.41 45.34
CA GLY A 207 40.93 17.08 46.31
C GLY A 207 41.94 15.98 45.92
N ALA A 208 43.07 16.42 45.37
CA ALA A 208 44.45 16.04 45.70
C ALA A 208 44.91 14.56 45.68
N ALA A 209 45.80 14.23 44.74
CA ALA A 209 47.17 13.73 45.01
C ALA A 209 47.93 13.57 43.68
N GLY A 210 49.08 14.23 43.55
CA GLY A 210 50.00 14.16 42.41
C GLY A 210 50.56 15.51 42.01
#